data_AF-A0A923WKC2-F1
#
_entry.id   AF-A0A923WKC2-F1
#
_cell.length_a   1.000
_cell.length_b   1.000
_cell.length_c   1.000
_cell.angle_alpha   90.00
_cell.angle_beta   90.00
_cell.angle_gamma   90.00
#
_symmetry.space_group_name_H-M   'P 1'
#
loop_
_entity.id
_entity.type
_entity.pdbx_description
1 polymer ?
#
loop_
_entity_poly.entity_id
_entity_poly.type
_entity_poly.pdbx_seq_one_letter_code
_entity_poly.pdbx_strand_id
1 'polypeptide(L)'
;MKIPAQYLPLMPYLILKDSKGFHAFAQTVFHVTDQMVVPGENGNIMHGELKVFDAVIMSAQANANWTEKSAGMCVYVEGVDAINANTFAAGAKSLMSLEKNDYGYTAGFEDPFGNQ
;
A
#
# COMPACT_ATOMS: atom_id res chain seq x y z
N MET A 1 -6.69 -13.50 -25.03
CA MET A 1 -5.48 -13.70 -24.20
C MET A 1 -5.97 -13.70 -22.75
N LYS A 2 -5.82 -14.76 -21.95
CA LYS A 2 -6.60 -14.89 -20.71
C LYS A 2 -5.80 -14.54 -19.44
N ILE A 3 -6.02 -13.32 -18.95
CA ILE A 3 -5.94 -12.93 -17.53
C ILE A 3 -7.40 -12.77 -17.10
N PRO A 4 -7.99 -13.77 -16.45
CA PRO A 4 -8.43 -13.61 -15.05
C PRO A 4 -8.49 -14.99 -14.33
N ALA A 5 -8.84 -15.09 -13.06
CA ALA A 5 -10.25 -14.99 -12.71
C ALA A 5 -10.53 -13.92 -11.62
N GLN A 6 -9.54 -13.63 -10.78
CA GLN A 6 -9.62 -12.64 -9.70
C GLN A 6 -8.24 -12.00 -9.40
N TYR A 7 -7.31 -12.07 -10.37
CA TYR A 7 -5.96 -11.49 -10.27
C TYR A 7 -5.63 -10.48 -11.34
N LEU A 8 -4.72 -9.60 -10.95
CA LEU A 8 -4.18 -8.48 -11.71
C LEU A 8 -2.75 -8.80 -12.22
N PRO A 9 -2.41 -8.48 -13.47
CA PRO A 9 -1.06 -8.54 -14.04
C PRO A 9 -0.34 -7.19 -13.84
N LEU A 10 -0.69 -6.47 -12.78
CA LEU A 10 -0.29 -5.09 -12.55
C LEU A 10 0.17 -4.95 -11.12
N MET A 11 1.32 -4.32 -10.96
CA MET A 11 1.93 -4.00 -9.68
C MET A 11 2.15 -2.49 -9.70
N PRO A 12 1.45 -1.70 -8.86
CA PRO A 12 1.79 -0.30 -8.73
C PRO A 12 3.23 -0.19 -8.27
N TYR A 13 3.96 0.77 -8.83
CA TYR A 13 5.33 1.07 -8.42
C TYR A 13 5.36 2.48 -7.83
N LEU A 14 5.40 2.55 -6.51
CA LEU A 14 5.41 3.79 -5.76
C LEU A 14 6.83 4.33 -5.65
N ILE A 15 7.01 5.63 -5.79
CA ILE A 15 8.27 6.30 -5.44
C ILE A 15 8.00 7.20 -4.25
N LEU A 16 8.61 6.89 -3.11
CA LEU A 16 8.21 7.39 -1.80
C LEU A 16 9.33 8.21 -1.16
N LYS A 17 8.98 9.33 -0.52
CA LYS A 17 9.94 10.10 0.29
C LYS A 17 10.44 9.34 1.52
N ASP A 18 9.64 8.43 2.06
CA ASP A 18 10.01 7.55 3.16
C ASP A 18 9.51 6.13 2.88
N SER A 19 10.34 5.36 2.18
CA SER A 19 10.04 3.97 1.83
C SER A 19 9.94 3.04 3.05
N LYS A 20 10.78 3.25 4.08
CA LYS A 20 10.71 2.45 5.31
C LYS A 20 9.44 2.70 6.09
N GLY A 21 9.07 3.99 6.23
CA GLY A 21 7.83 4.38 6.87
C GLY A 21 6.63 3.73 6.19
N PHE A 22 6.58 3.75 4.86
CA PHE A 22 5.48 3.12 4.12
C PHE A 22 5.41 1.61 4.34
N HIS A 23 6.55 0.91 4.32
CA HIS A 23 6.56 -0.53 4.60
C HIS A 23 6.07 -0.83 6.02
N ALA A 24 6.50 -0.08 7.03
CA ALA A 24 6.02 -0.25 8.41
C ALA A 24 4.52 0.06 8.54
N PHE A 25 4.03 1.10 7.87
CA PHE A 25 2.61 1.44 7.78
C PHE A 25 1.81 0.29 7.16
N ALA A 26 2.22 -0.18 5.99
CA ALA A 26 1.53 -1.24 5.25
C ALA A 26 1.50 -2.55 6.04
N GLN A 27 2.60 -2.93 6.68
CA GLN A 27 2.65 -4.12 7.55
C GLN A 27 1.69 -4.01 8.74
N THR A 28 1.55 -2.81 9.32
CA THR A 28 0.63 -2.55 10.45
C THR A 28 -0.83 -2.54 10.00
N VAL A 29 -1.12 -1.85 8.90
CA VAL A 29 -2.48 -1.58 8.43
C VAL A 29 -3.06 -2.78 7.67
N PHE A 30 -2.29 -3.38 6.76
CA PHE A 30 -2.75 -4.49 5.94
C PHE A 30 -2.36 -5.86 6.49
N HIS A 31 -1.63 -5.92 7.61
CA HIS A 31 -1.15 -7.16 8.22
C HIS A 31 -0.31 -8.02 7.26
N VAL A 32 0.46 -7.35 6.39
CA VAL A 32 1.32 -7.98 5.38
C VAL A 32 2.76 -8.04 5.84
N THR A 33 3.59 -8.74 5.06
CA THR A 33 5.04 -8.80 5.25
C THR A 33 5.75 -8.43 3.95
N ASP A 34 7.03 -8.09 4.06
CA ASP A 34 7.87 -7.89 2.89
C ASP A 34 8.01 -9.22 2.12
N GLN A 35 7.69 -9.18 0.84
CA GLN A 35 8.03 -10.25 -0.09
C GLN A 35 9.50 -10.17 -0.48
N MET A 36 9.98 -8.95 -0.77
CA MET A 36 11.36 -8.69 -1.13
C MET A 36 11.76 -7.27 -0.72
N VAL A 37 13.00 -7.12 -0.24
CA VAL A 37 13.61 -5.82 -0.01
C VAL A 37 15.04 -5.85 -0.53
N VAL A 38 15.35 -4.91 -1.41
CA VAL A 38 16.72 -4.59 -1.79
C VAL A 38 17.12 -3.31 -1.06
N PRO A 39 18.08 -3.38 -0.12
CA PRO A 39 18.49 -2.21 0.64
C PRO A 39 19.21 -1.21 -0.27
N GLY A 40 18.87 0.06 -0.09
CA GLY A 40 19.59 1.19 -0.65
C GLY A 40 20.56 1.80 0.35
N GLU A 41 21.13 2.94 -0.03
CA GLU A 41 22.00 3.71 0.85
C GLU A 41 21.25 4.22 2.09
N ASN A 42 21.98 4.42 3.19
CA ASN A 42 21.46 4.94 4.46
C ASN A 42 20.26 4.14 5.02
N GLY A 43 20.18 2.86 4.66
CA GLY A 43 19.14 1.94 5.11
C GLY A 43 17.76 2.29 4.58
N ASN A 44 17.63 3.02 3.47
CA ASN A 44 16.37 3.17 2.75
C ASN A 44 16.12 1.95 1.87
N ILE A 45 14.92 1.83 1.29
CA ILE A 45 14.59 0.72 0.39
C ILE A 45 14.82 1.18 -1.06
N MET A 46 15.77 0.57 -1.75
CA MET A 46 16.01 0.84 -3.19
C MET A 46 14.93 0.19 -4.05
N HIS A 47 14.50 -1.01 -3.67
CA HIS A 47 13.37 -1.71 -4.26
C HIS A 47 12.70 -2.56 -3.18
N GLY A 48 11.40 -2.41 -3.02
CA GLY A 48 10.62 -3.13 -2.03
C GLY A 48 9.36 -3.72 -2.65
N GLU A 49 8.95 -4.87 -2.14
CA GLU A 49 7.74 -5.56 -2.54
C GLU A 49 6.95 -5.96 -1.29
N LEU A 50 5.70 -5.53 -1.22
CA LEU A 50 4.74 -5.94 -0.19
C LEU A 50 3.68 -6.80 -0.84
N LYS A 51 3.46 -8.00 -0.30
CA LYS A 51 2.44 -8.93 -0.82
C LYS A 51 1.15 -8.78 -0.03
N VAL A 52 0.07 -8.40 -0.72
CA VAL A 52 -1.30 -8.32 -0.17
C VAL A 52 -2.15 -9.37 -0.88
N PHE A 53 -2.52 -10.44 -0.18
CA PHE A 53 -3.04 -11.68 -0.78
C PHE A 53 -2.14 -12.14 -1.92
N ASP A 54 -2.57 -12.00 -3.18
CA ASP A 54 -1.80 -12.40 -4.36
C ASP A 54 -1.33 -11.20 -5.20
N ALA A 55 -1.67 -9.97 -4.80
CA ALA A 55 -1.15 -8.76 -5.41
C ALA A 55 0.17 -8.35 -4.75
N VAL A 56 1.00 -7.63 -5.51
CA VAL A 56 2.25 -7.05 -5.02
C VAL A 56 2.21 -5.54 -5.25
N ILE A 57 2.49 -4.79 -4.18
CA ILE A 57 2.78 -3.36 -4.24
C ILE A 57 4.29 -3.22 -4.27
N MET A 58 4.81 -2.62 -5.34
CA MET A 58 6.24 -2.32 -5.47
C MET A 58 6.50 -0.89 -5.02
N SER A 59 7.66 -0.66 -4.41
CA SER A 59 8.05 0.68 -4.00
C SER A 59 9.57 0.91 -4.07
N ALA A 60 9.96 2.19 -4.11
CA ALA A 60 11.34 2.61 -3.92
C ALA A 60 11.44 3.98 -3.23
N GLN A 61 12.58 4.23 -2.61
CA GLN A 61 12.96 5.53 -2.09
C GLN A 61 13.17 6.55 -3.23
N ALA A 62 12.54 7.72 -3.10
CA ALA A 62 12.76 8.86 -3.98
C ALA A 62 14.21 9.38 -3.89
N ASN A 63 14.75 9.84 -5.01
CA ASN A 63 16.08 10.45 -5.10
C ASN A 63 16.14 11.49 -6.23
N ALA A 64 17.34 12.00 -6.54
CA ALA A 64 17.54 13.03 -7.56
C ALA A 64 17.08 12.62 -8.98
N ASN A 65 17.13 11.32 -9.30
CA ASN A 65 16.75 10.78 -10.60
C ASN A 65 15.29 10.31 -10.62
N TRP A 66 14.77 9.85 -9.48
CA TRP A 66 13.43 9.31 -9.32
C TRP A 66 12.67 10.11 -8.26
N THR A 67 11.92 11.11 -8.71
CA THR A 67 11.08 11.92 -7.82
C THR A 67 9.86 11.14 -7.36
N GLU A 68 9.25 11.60 -6.27
CA GLU A 68 8.03 11.04 -5.69
C GLU A 68 6.92 10.81 -6.74
N LYS A 69 6.28 9.65 -6.65
CA LYS A 69 5.18 9.19 -7.50
C LYS A 69 4.23 8.37 -6.64
N SER A 70 3.18 9.01 -6.15
CA SER A 70 2.09 8.32 -5.48
C SER A 70 1.10 7.74 -6.49
N ALA A 71 0.24 6.84 -6.02
CA ALA A 71 -0.84 6.27 -6.80
C ALA A 71 -2.12 6.16 -5.98
N GLY A 72 -3.26 6.17 -6.67
CA GLY A 72 -4.51 5.64 -6.15
C GLY A 72 -4.55 4.12 -6.37
N MET A 73 -4.89 3.36 -5.33
CA MET A 73 -4.91 1.90 -5.34
C MET A 73 -6.21 1.38 -4.75
N CYS A 74 -6.87 0.46 -5.45
CA CYS A 74 -7.96 -0.31 -4.87
C CYS A 74 -7.40 -1.64 -4.36
N VAL A 75 -7.42 -1.83 -3.05
CA VAL A 75 -6.89 -3.04 -2.39
C VAL A 75 -8.04 -3.80 -1.75
N TYR A 76 -8.16 -5.09 -2.08
CA TYR A 76 -9.07 -5.99 -1.39
C TYR A 76 -8.42 -6.47 -0.10
N VAL A 77 -9.17 -6.36 1.00
CA VAL A 77 -8.72 -6.71 2.33
C VAL A 77 -9.77 -7.49 3.10
N GLU A 78 -9.33 -8.32 4.03
CA GLU A 78 -10.18 -8.98 5.01
C GLU A 78 -10.06 -8.25 6.37
N GLY A 79 -11.09 -8.34 7.22
CA GLY A 79 -11.02 -7.78 8.57
C GLY A 79 -11.08 -6.24 8.64
N VAL A 80 -12.03 -5.64 7.92
CA VAL A 80 -12.13 -4.19 7.73
C VAL A 80 -12.16 -3.38 9.03
N ASP A 81 -12.75 -3.90 10.11
CA ASP A 81 -12.78 -3.21 11.41
C ASP A 81 -11.38 -2.97 11.99
N ALA A 82 -10.50 -3.97 11.93
CA ALA A 82 -9.14 -3.87 12.43
C ALA A 82 -8.30 -2.92 11.55
N ILE A 83 -8.46 -3.03 10.23
CA ILE A 83 -7.78 -2.16 9.26
C ILE A 83 -8.18 -0.71 9.47
N ASN A 84 -9.47 -0.43 9.62
CA ASN A 84 -9.96 0.93 9.82
C ASN A 84 -9.40 1.57 11.10
N ALA A 85 -9.35 0.82 12.21
CA ALA A 85 -8.74 1.30 13.45
C ALA A 85 -7.23 1.57 13.30
N ASN A 86 -6.49 0.62 12.72
CA ASN A 86 -5.04 0.73 12.53
C ASN A 86 -4.66 1.84 11.56
N THR A 87 -5.46 2.05 10.51
CA THR A 87 -5.25 3.06 9.47
C THR A 87 -5.13 4.46 10.06
N PHE A 88 -6.11 4.85 10.89
CA PHE A 88 -6.13 6.18 11.48
C PHE A 88 -5.13 6.31 12.63
N ALA A 89 -4.89 5.24 13.40
CA ALA A 89 -3.82 5.22 14.39
C ALA A 89 -2.43 5.41 13.75
N ALA A 90 -2.25 4.95 12.52
CA ALA A 90 -1.02 5.09 11.74
C ALA A 90 -0.93 6.43 10.97
N GLY A 91 -1.86 7.36 11.19
CA GLY A 91 -1.79 8.74 10.68
C GLY A 91 -2.38 8.96 9.29
N ALA A 92 -3.11 7.98 8.74
CA ALA A 92 -3.85 8.19 7.51
C ALA A 92 -5.05 9.13 7.71
N LYS A 93 -5.51 9.76 6.63
CA LYS A 93 -6.67 10.65 6.61
C LYS A 93 -7.84 9.97 5.90
N SER A 94 -9.04 10.03 6.49
CA SER A 94 -10.23 9.51 5.83
C SER A 94 -10.58 10.34 4.59
N LEU A 95 -10.78 9.68 3.46
CA LEU A 95 -11.33 10.26 2.23
C LEU A 95 -12.78 9.82 2.03
N MET A 96 -13.09 8.59 2.42
CA MET A 96 -14.44 8.00 2.42
C MET A 96 -14.59 7.15 3.67
N SER A 97 -15.64 7.43 4.44
CA SER A 97 -15.99 6.67 5.64
C SER A 97 -16.26 5.20 5.31
N LEU A 98 -16.07 4.34 6.31
CA LEU A 98 -16.42 2.93 6.19
C LEU A 98 -17.93 2.76 6.00
N GLU A 99 -18.35 2.24 4.85
CA GLU A 99 -19.74 2.04 4.48
C GLU A 99 -20.00 0.57 4.09
N LYS A 100 -21.17 0.06 4.47
CA LYS A 100 -21.63 -1.28 4.12
C LYS A 100 -22.53 -1.22 2.89
N ASN A 101 -22.18 -1.98 1.86
CA ASN A 101 -22.93 -2.16 0.63
C ASN A 101 -23.40 -3.62 0.49
N ASP A 102 -24.24 -3.88 -0.51
CA ASP A 102 -24.75 -5.23 -0.82
C ASP A 102 -23.64 -6.23 -1.20
N TYR A 103 -22.49 -5.72 -1.65
CA TYR A 103 -21.32 -6.49 -2.08
C TYR A 103 -20.16 -6.46 -1.07
N GLY A 104 -20.39 -5.96 0.15
CA GLY A 104 -19.37 -5.87 1.20
C GLY A 104 -19.11 -4.44 1.67
N TYR A 105 -17.96 -4.23 2.32
CA TYR A 105 -17.61 -2.93 2.87
C TYR A 105 -16.66 -2.15 1.95
N THR A 106 -16.79 -0.83 1.93
CA THR A 106 -15.88 0.08 1.21
C THR A 106 -15.45 1.22 2.12
N ALA A 107 -14.20 1.64 2.00
CA ALA A 107 -13.64 2.82 2.66
C ALA A 107 -12.52 3.38 1.77
N GLY A 108 -12.13 4.62 2.00
CA GLY A 108 -11.01 5.26 1.30
C GLY A 108 -10.22 6.17 2.23
N PHE A 109 -8.90 6.16 2.10
CA PHE A 109 -8.01 6.98 2.94
C PHE A 109 -6.77 7.42 2.16
N GLU A 110 -6.20 8.56 2.56
CA GLU A 110 -4.88 8.99 2.12
C GLU A 110 -3.86 8.56 3.18
N ASP A 111 -2.84 7.80 2.79
CA ASP A 111 -1.76 7.41 3.69
C ASP A 111 -0.79 8.59 3.97
N PRO A 112 0.09 8.50 4.99
CA PRO A 112 1.05 9.56 5.29
C PRO A 112 2.06 9.88 4.17
N PHE A 113 2.13 9.05 3.14
CA PHE A 113 3.08 9.12 2.03
C PHE A 113 2.43 9.63 0.74
N GLY A 114 1.15 10.02 0.80
CA GLY A 114 0.39 10.63 -0.29
C GLY A 114 -0.23 9.64 -1.28
N ASN A 115 -0.29 8.34 -0.95
CA ASN A 115 -1.06 7.35 -1.71
C ASN A 115 -2.51 7.32 -1.23
N GLN A 116 -3.41 6.91 -2.12
CA GLN A 116 -4.86 6.85 -1.86
C GLN A 116 -5.43 5.48 -2.20
#